data_AF-A0A1Y2I1Y3-F1
#
_entry.id   AF-A0A1Y2I1Y3-F1
#
_cell.length_a   1.000
_cell.length_b   1.000
_cell.length_c   1.000
_cell.angle_alpha   90.00
_cell.angle_beta   90.00
_cell.angle_gamma   90.00
#
_symmetry.space_group_name_H-M   'P 1'
#
loop_
_entity.id
_entity.type
_entity.pdbx_description
1 polymer ?
#
loop_
_entity_poly.entity_id
_entity_poly.type
_entity_poly.pdbx_seq_one_letter_code
_entity_poly.pdbx_strand_id
1 'polypeptide(L)'
;MFKYYLATLGAFATQMLVSGLWFLFDEMPLVSVPVGGAVWVVRIKDHNWLVLVSVPVVLLTLLGLFLAYRTRNVASRFNEGQYVGVATYTIAMTLFVSAQSRCCSTHPWCNM
;
A
#
# COMPACT_ATOMS: atom_id res chain seq x y z
N MET A 1 -22.33 5.96 -15.17
CA MET A 1 -22.02 5.92 -13.72
C MET A 1 -21.89 4.50 -13.19
N PHE A 2 -22.86 3.60 -13.41
CA PHE A 2 -22.82 2.21 -12.91
C PHE A 2 -21.51 1.43 -13.20
N LYS A 3 -20.94 1.60 -14.39
CA LYS A 3 -19.67 0.95 -14.79
C LYS A 3 -18.47 1.32 -13.88
N TYR A 4 -18.42 2.56 -13.39
CA TYR A 4 -17.31 3.03 -12.55
C TYR A 4 -17.42 2.50 -11.12
N TYR A 5 -18.65 2.42 -10.57
CA TYR A 5 -18.90 1.81 -9.27
C TYR A 5 -18.56 0.32 -9.24
N LEU A 6 -18.87 -0.40 -10.33
CA LEU A 6 -18.48 -1.81 -10.48
C LEU A 6 -16.96 -1.98 -10.48
N ALA A 7 -16.22 -1.09 -11.15
CA ALA A 7 -14.76 -1.13 -11.17
C ALA A 7 -14.16 -0.90 -9.78
N THR A 8 -14.66 0.09 -9.03
CA THR A 8 -14.15 0.38 -7.67
C THR A 8 -14.50 -0.73 -6.68
N LEU A 9 -15.72 -1.26 -6.73
CA LEU A 9 -16.13 -2.37 -5.86
C LEU A 9 -15.40 -3.66 -6.22
N GLY A 10 -15.16 -3.92 -7.50
CA GLY A 10 -14.36 -5.04 -7.97
C GLY A 10 -12.93 -4.97 -7.42
N ALA A 11 -12.26 -3.82 -7.59
CA ALA A 11 -10.91 -3.62 -7.06
C ALA A 11 -10.84 -3.81 -5.54
N PHE A 12 -11.82 -3.27 -4.80
CA PHE A 12 -11.91 -3.44 -3.35
C PHE A 12 -12.13 -4.91 -2.95
N ALA A 13 -13.07 -5.60 -3.61
CA ALA A 13 -13.36 -7.01 -3.34
C ALA A 13 -12.15 -7.91 -3.63
N THR A 14 -11.44 -7.67 -4.74
CA THR A 14 -10.20 -8.40 -5.05
C THR A 14 -9.14 -8.18 -3.98
N GLN A 15 -8.93 -6.94 -3.53
CA GLN A 15 -7.96 -6.64 -2.47
C GLN A 15 -8.33 -7.35 -1.16
N MET A 16 -9.61 -7.34 -0.79
CA MET A 16 -10.10 -8.04 0.39
C MET A 16 -9.91 -9.55 0.28
N LEU A 17 -10.20 -10.13 -0.88
CA LEU A 17 -10.02 -11.57 -1.14
C LEU A 17 -8.55 -11.98 -1.03
N VAL A 18 -7.64 -11.25 -1.68
CA VAL A 18 -6.19 -11.53 -1.59
C VAL A 18 -5.68 -11.38 -0.15
N SER A 19 -6.15 -10.36 0.58
CA SER A 19 -5.80 -10.20 2.00
C SER A 19 -6.37 -11.32 2.88
N GLY A 20 -7.57 -11.83 2.57
CA GLY A 20 -8.18 -12.95 3.29
C GLY A 20 -7.44 -14.27 3.04
N LEU A 21 -7.03 -14.51 1.79
CA LEU A 21 -6.17 -15.64 1.44
C LEU A 21 -4.85 -15.60 2.21
N TRP A 22 -4.25 -14.42 2.35
CA TRP A 22 -3.04 -14.26 3.15
C TRP A 22 -3.25 -14.73 4.61
N PHE A 23 -4.33 -14.31 5.27
CA PHE A 23 -4.63 -14.74 6.64
C PHE A 23 -4.93 -16.23 6.79
N LEU A 24 -5.39 -16.89 5.74
CA LEU A 24 -5.71 -18.32 5.77
C LEU A 24 -4.47 -19.20 5.53
N PHE A 25 -3.51 -18.71 4.74
CA PHE A 25 -2.37 -19.53 4.28
C PHE A 25 -1.03 -19.15 4.91
N ASP A 26 -0.90 -17.99 5.57
CA ASP A 26 0.33 -17.61 6.27
C ASP A 26 0.26 -17.98 7.76
N GLU A 27 1.12 -18.91 8.18
CA GLU A 27 1.20 -19.38 9.57
C GLU A 27 1.82 -18.34 10.52
N MET A 28 2.43 -17.28 9.98
CA MET A 28 2.96 -16.11 10.72
C MET A 28 3.67 -16.47 12.05
N PRO A 29 4.76 -17.24 12.02
CA PRO A 29 5.40 -17.74 13.23
C PRO A 29 5.96 -16.61 14.11
N LEU A 30 5.90 -16.81 15.41
CA LEU A 30 6.50 -15.95 16.43
C LEU A 30 7.95 -16.37 16.63
N VAL A 31 8.89 -15.45 16.36
CA VAL A 31 10.33 -15.69 16.55
C VAL A 31 10.87 -14.73 17.61
N SER A 32 11.64 -15.27 18.55
CA SER A 32 12.34 -14.50 19.56
C SER A 32 13.65 -13.97 18.99
N VAL A 33 13.82 -12.64 19.01
CA VAL A 33 15.05 -11.96 18.60
C VAL A 33 15.66 -11.28 19.82
N PRO A 34 16.86 -11.70 20.26
CA PRO A 34 17.56 -11.02 21.35
C PRO A 34 18.17 -9.71 20.82
N VAL A 35 17.70 -8.56 21.34
CA VAL A 35 18.24 -7.24 21.00
C VAL A 35 18.51 -6.48 22.29
N GLY A 36 19.78 -6.09 22.50
CA GLY A 36 20.17 -5.25 23.64
C GLY A 36 19.95 -5.89 25.01
N GLY A 37 20.11 -7.22 25.13
CA GLY A 37 19.91 -7.95 26.39
C GLY A 37 18.44 -8.25 26.75
N ALA A 38 17.48 -7.80 25.92
CA ALA A 38 16.07 -8.15 26.04
C ALA A 38 15.65 -9.10 24.90
N VAL A 39 14.74 -10.03 25.21
CA VAL A 39 14.15 -10.94 24.23
C VAL A 39 12.87 -10.32 23.67
N TRP A 40 12.88 -9.97 22.39
CA TRP A 40 11.73 -9.45 21.68
C TRP A 40 11.02 -10.57 20.93
N VAL A 41 9.69 -10.59 20.96
CA VAL A 41 8.91 -11.53 20.17
C VAL A 41 8.40 -10.81 18.93
N VAL A 42 8.88 -11.21 17.75
CA VAL A 42 8.54 -10.60 16.47
C VAL A 42 7.79 -11.63 15.62
N ARG A 43 6.74 -11.18 14.94
CA ARG A 43 6.01 -12.00 13.97
C ARG A 43 6.71 -11.88 12.62
N ILE A 44 7.22 -12.99 12.11
CA ILE A 44 7.81 -13.03 10.78
C ILE A 44 6.67 -13.19 9.76
N LYS A 45 6.73 -12.38 8.71
CA LYS A 45 5.80 -12.44 7.58
C LYS A 45 6.53 -12.97 6.36
N ASP A 46 5.87 -13.82 5.59
CA ASP A 46 6.40 -14.23 4.30
C ASP A 46 6.47 -13.01 3.36
N HIS A 47 7.65 -12.81 2.78
CA HIS A 47 7.91 -11.72 1.85
C HIS A 47 7.03 -11.82 0.58
N ASN A 48 6.74 -13.04 0.13
CA ASN A 48 5.95 -13.27 -1.09
C ASN A 48 4.52 -12.75 -0.93
N TRP A 49 3.89 -13.01 0.23
CA TRP A 49 2.56 -12.49 0.54
C TRP A 49 2.53 -10.97 0.67
N LEU A 50 3.56 -10.38 1.27
CA LEU A 50 3.70 -8.93 1.38
C LEU A 50 3.76 -8.28 -0.02
N VAL A 51 4.56 -8.83 -0.93
CA VAL A 51 4.67 -8.35 -2.31
C VAL A 51 3.34 -8.52 -3.05
N LEU A 52 2.70 -9.68 -2.93
CA LEU A 52 1.44 -9.98 -3.62
C LEU A 52 0.31 -9.02 -3.23
N VAL A 53 0.22 -8.64 -1.95
CA VAL A 53 -0.81 -7.72 -1.44
C VAL A 53 -0.49 -6.25 -1.75
N SER A 54 0.79 -5.88 -1.78
CA SER A 54 1.23 -4.49 -1.97
C SER A 54 1.30 -4.04 -3.42
N VAL A 55 1.69 -4.94 -4.35
CA VAL A 55 1.84 -4.61 -5.78
C VAL A 55 0.55 -4.03 -6.40
N PRO A 56 -0.66 -4.59 -6.18
CA PRO A 56 -1.89 -4.02 -6.71
C PRO A 56 -2.15 -2.58 -6.20
N VAL A 57 -1.84 -2.30 -4.94
CA VAL A 57 -2.00 -0.97 -4.33
C VAL A 57 -1.04 0.03 -4.96
N VAL A 58 0.21 -0.37 -5.20
CA VAL A 58 1.21 0.47 -5.88
C VAL A 58 0.79 0.76 -7.33
N LEU A 59 0.32 -0.25 -8.06
CA LEU A 59 -0.14 -0.07 -9.43
C LEU A 59 -1.34 0.88 -9.52
N LEU A 60 -2.33 0.71 -8.64
CA LEU A 60 -3.51 1.58 -8.59
C LEU A 60 -3.15 3.02 -8.20
N THR A 61 -2.23 3.21 -7.25
CA THR A 61 -1.77 4.55 -6.86
C THR A 61 -1.00 5.25 -7.99
N LEU A 62 -0.12 4.54 -8.70
CA LEU A 62 0.57 5.07 -9.89
C LEU A 62 -0.40 5.44 -11.01
N LEU A 63 -1.40 4.59 -11.27
CA LEU A 63 -2.43 4.87 -12.27
C LEU A 63 -3.26 6.09 -11.87
N GLY A 64 -3.65 6.21 -10.60
CA GLY A 64 -4.33 7.38 -10.06
C GLY A 64 -3.50 8.67 -10.21
N LEU A 65 -2.20 8.59 -9.92
CA LEU A 65 -1.26 9.70 -10.09
C LEU A 65 -1.13 10.13 -11.56
N PHE A 66 -1.05 9.15 -12.47
CA PHE A 66 -0.98 9.39 -13.91
C PHE A 66 -2.24 10.09 -14.42
N LEU A 67 -3.42 9.63 -13.99
CA LEU A 67 -4.69 10.26 -14.33
C LEU A 67 -4.78 11.68 -13.75
N ALA A 68 -4.44 11.87 -12.48
CA ALA A 68 -4.41 13.19 -11.84
C ALA A 68 -3.48 14.17 -12.57
N TYR A 69 -2.32 13.70 -13.02
CA TYR A 69 -1.39 14.50 -13.82
C TYR A 69 -2.00 14.91 -15.16
N ARG A 70 -2.70 13.99 -15.84
CA ARG A 70 -3.32 14.25 -17.15
C ARG A 70 -4.51 15.20 -17.04
N THR A 71 -5.28 15.14 -15.96
CA THR A 71 -6.49 15.95 -15.78
C THR A 71 -6.25 17.30 -15.12
N ARG A 72 -5.02 17.60 -14.64
CA ARG A 72 -4.70 18.85 -13.91
C ARG A 72 -5.04 20.15 -14.65
N ASN A 73 -4.95 20.14 -15.98
CA ASN A 73 -5.17 21.32 -16.83
C ASN A 73 -6.57 21.36 -17.46
N VAL A 74 -7.44 20.39 -17.14
CA VAL A 74 -8.80 20.37 -17.68
C VAL A 74 -9.66 21.34 -16.87
N ALA A 75 -10.12 22.41 -17.51
CA ALA A 75 -11.07 23.34 -16.92
C ALA A 75 -12.43 22.65 -16.77
N SER A 76 -12.65 22.04 -15.61
CA SER A 76 -13.93 21.44 -15.23
C SER A 76 -14.84 22.48 -14.58
N ARG A 77 -16.15 22.38 -14.83
CA ARG A 77 -17.16 23.17 -14.08
C ARG A 77 -17.26 22.75 -12.61
N PHE A 78 -16.70 21.59 -12.26
CA PHE A 78 -16.56 21.10 -10.88
C PHE A 78 -15.11 21.30 -10.43
N ASN A 79 -14.91 22.21 -9.48
CA ASN A 79 -13.60 22.51 -8.86
C ASN A 79 -13.01 21.31 -8.08
N GLU A 80 -13.81 20.27 -7.83
CA GLU A 80 -13.45 19.09 -7.04
C GLU A 80 -12.29 18.27 -7.64
N GLY A 81 -12.12 18.30 -8.97
CA GLY A 81 -11.07 17.51 -9.64
C GLY A 81 -9.65 17.91 -9.23
N GLN A 82 -9.40 19.19 -8.95
CA GLN A 82 -8.11 19.67 -8.48
C GLN A 82 -7.84 19.20 -7.04
N TYR A 83 -8.84 19.25 -6.16
CA TYR A 83 -8.71 18.77 -4.77
C TYR A 83 -8.47 17.26 -4.70
N VAL A 84 -9.17 16.47 -5.53
CA VAL A 84 -8.95 15.02 -5.65
C VAL A 84 -7.54 14.73 -6.17
N GLY A 85 -7.06 15.52 -7.14
CA GLY A 85 -5.68 15.41 -7.64
C GLY A 85 -4.65 15.64 -6.53
N VAL A 86 -4.76 16.75 -5.80
CA VAL A 86 -3.86 17.09 -4.69
C VAL A 86 -3.88 16.01 -3.60
N ALA A 87 -5.07 15.53 -3.21
CA ALA A 87 -5.19 14.43 -2.23
C ALA A 87 -4.52 13.14 -2.72
N THR A 88 -4.63 12.82 -4.00
CA THR A 88 -3.99 11.63 -4.58
C THR A 88 -2.46 11.75 -4.52
N TYR A 89 -1.91 12.93 -4.80
CA TYR A 89 -0.47 13.19 -4.69
C TYR A 89 0.04 13.05 -3.26
N THR A 90 -0.66 13.62 -2.27
CA THR A 90 -0.23 13.55 -0.86
C THR A 90 -0.31 12.13 -0.31
N ILE A 91 -1.36 11.37 -0.65
CA ILE A 91 -1.49 9.96 -0.25
C ILE A 91 -0.36 9.13 -0.88
N ALA A 92 -0.09 9.28 -2.17
CA ALA A 92 0.96 8.53 -2.85
C ALA A 92 2.35 8.81 -2.25
N MET A 93 2.67 10.08 -1.97
CA MET A 93 3.92 10.46 -1.31
C MET A 93 4.04 9.88 0.10
N THR A 94 2.97 9.96 0.89
CA THR A 94 2.95 9.41 2.26
C THR A 94 3.16 7.90 2.26
N LEU A 95 2.53 7.18 1.33
CA LEU A 95 2.71 5.74 1.18
C LEU A 95 4.14 5.38 0.76
N PHE A 96 4.72 6.12 -0.20
CA PHE A 96 6.08 5.87 -0.66
C PHE A 96 7.11 6.05 0.47
N VAL A 97 7.03 7.16 1.21
CA VAL A 97 7.96 7.44 2.33
C VAL A 97 7.79 6.44 3.46
N SER A 98 6.55 6.13 3.84
CA SER A 98 6.26 5.24 4.97
C SER A 98 6.57 3.76 4.68
N ALA A 99 6.46 3.33 3.42
CA ALA A 99 6.87 1.98 3.02
C ALA A 99 8.40 1.84 3.10
N GLN A 100 9.15 2.82 2.59
CA GLN A 100 10.61 2.82 2.62
C GLN A 100 11.16 2.80 4.05
N SER A 101 10.61 3.63 4.94
CA SER A 101 11.08 3.72 6.33
C SER A 101 10.86 2.42 7.11
N ARG A 102 9.77 1.69 6.85
CA ARG A 102 9.51 0.38 7.45
C ARG A 102 10.46 -0.70 6.95
N CYS A 103 10.81 -0.71 5.66
CA CYS A 103 11.77 -1.67 5.11
C CYS A 103 13.20 -1.45 5.66
N CYS A 104 13.63 -0.20 5.83
CA CYS A 104 14.96 0.08 6.39
C CYS A 104 15.02 -0.27 7.88
N SER A 105 13.95 -0.03 8.65
CA SER A 105 13.91 -0.39 10.07
C SER A 105 13.93 -1.90 10.34
N THR A 106 13.59 -2.74 9.36
CA THR A 106 13.57 -4.21 9.50
C THR A 106 14.81 -4.90 8.94
N HIS A 107 15.73 -4.18 8.28
CA HIS A 107 17.00 -4.74 7.81
C HIS A 107 18.13 -4.43 8.81
N PRO A 108 18.89 -5.44 9.28
CA PRO A 108 19.99 -5.25 10.23
C PRO A 108 21.17 -4.41 9.69
N TRP A 109 21.14 -4.02 8.40
CA TRP A 109 22.16 -3.22 7.73
C TRP A 109 21.88 -1.71 7.74
N CYS A 110 20.70 -1.25 8.16
CA CYS A 110 20.42 0.19 8.33
C CYS A 110 20.88 0.75 9.69
N ASN A 111 21.40 -0.10 10.59
CA ASN A 111 21.93 0.28 11.91
C ASN A 111 23.47 0.10 12.01
N MET A 112 24.18 0.01 10.88
CA MET A 112 25.65 0.05 10.82
C MET A 112 26.14 1.40 10.31
#